data_AF-A0AAE1RQP0-F1
#
_entry.id   AF-A0AAE1RQP0-F1
#
_cell.length_a   1.000
_cell.length_b   1.000
_cell.length_c   1.000
_cell.angle_alpha   90.00
_cell.angle_beta   90.00
_cell.angle_gamma   90.00
#
_symmetry.space_group_name_H-M   'P 1'
#
loop_
_entity.id
_entity.type
_entity.pdbx_description
1 polymer ?
#
loop_
_entity_poly.entity_id
_entity_poly.type
_entity_poly.pdbx_seq_one_letter_code
_entity_poly.pdbx_strand_id
1 'polypeptide(L)'
;MDNSLLEEAVGIAANRGRVVVVVEDCVDTSGAFVLHHFLKRSLHPDSSDVVVFIAFAHPFSHYDRILRKMGCNLTVQRKNQRFLFLDMLTLECPDRNEREAREDGLLALYGEIEKAVEIYSSLEGSRTITIMIDDVSLMEVVANGSSNHVLDFLHYCYSLKEKYGCSFVTLNHEDIYSSANTLPLILQPEYLADVIIKAEPLATGLASDVHGQLTVLNKGSACDLGGSSSKVRNFHFRVKENNVDYFYPGTRT
;
A
#
# COMPACT_ATOMS: atom_id res chain seq x y z
N MET A 1 19.93 0.30 -11.16
CA MET A 1 18.93 0.06 -10.12
C MET A 1 19.66 -0.57 -8.95
N ASP A 2 19.89 0.19 -7.88
CA ASP A 2 20.30 -0.43 -6.62
C ASP A 2 19.09 -1.21 -6.12
N ASN A 3 19.12 -2.54 -6.28
CA ASN A 3 18.08 -3.40 -5.73
C ASN A 3 18.16 -3.27 -4.20
N SER A 4 17.21 -2.54 -3.62
CA SER A 4 17.11 -2.46 -2.17
C SER A 4 16.81 -3.86 -1.62
N LEU A 5 17.26 -4.14 -0.39
CA LEU A 5 16.95 -5.42 0.28
C LEU A 5 15.43 -5.70 0.32
N LEU A 6 14.63 -4.64 0.41
CA LEU A 6 13.18 -4.70 0.31
C LEU A 6 12.72 -5.25 -1.05
N GLU A 7 13.26 -4.74 -2.16
CA GLU A 7 12.91 -5.22 -3.51
C GLU A 7 13.21 -6.70 -3.69
N GLU A 8 14.36 -7.13 -3.21
CA GLU A 8 14.77 -8.53 -3.26
C GLU A 8 13.85 -9.41 -2.40
N ALA A 9 13.42 -8.91 -1.24
CA ALA A 9 12.55 -9.65 -0.33
C ALA A 9 11.11 -9.79 -0.85
N VAL A 10 10.55 -8.74 -1.46
CA VAL A 10 9.20 -8.79 -2.03
C VAL A 10 9.17 -9.58 -3.35
N GLY A 11 10.29 -9.65 -4.07
CA GLY A 11 10.41 -10.49 -5.28
C GLY A 11 9.59 -9.97 -6.47
N ILE A 12 9.25 -8.68 -6.49
CA ILE A 12 8.33 -8.09 -7.48
C ILE A 12 8.85 -8.22 -8.93
N ALA A 13 10.17 -8.32 -9.14
CA ALA A 13 10.74 -8.54 -10.47
C ALA A 13 10.26 -9.85 -11.14
N ALA A 14 9.90 -10.87 -10.34
CA ALA A 14 9.34 -12.13 -10.84
C ALA A 14 7.83 -12.03 -11.10
N ASN A 15 7.13 -11.18 -10.35
CA ASN A 15 5.67 -11.07 -10.37
C ASN A 15 5.24 -9.87 -11.22
N ARG A 16 5.26 -10.02 -12.56
CA ARG A 16 4.79 -9.01 -13.52
C ARG A 16 3.28 -8.71 -13.36
N GLY A 17 2.94 -7.86 -12.40
CA GLY A 17 1.64 -7.17 -12.32
C GLY A 17 0.55 -7.80 -11.46
N ARG A 18 0.83 -8.83 -10.64
CA ARG A 18 -0.23 -9.50 -9.85
C ARG A 18 0.18 -9.75 -8.40
N VAL A 19 0.65 -8.73 -7.71
CA VAL A 19 1.04 -8.84 -6.30
C VAL A 19 0.09 -8.06 -5.42
N VAL A 20 -0.37 -8.68 -4.35
CA VAL A 20 -1.04 -8.04 -3.22
C VAL A 20 -0.01 -7.91 -2.10
N VAL A 21 0.31 -6.68 -1.75
CA VAL A 21 1.21 -6.33 -0.65
C VAL A 21 0.42 -5.68 0.46
N VAL A 22 0.49 -6.26 1.65
CA VAL A 22 -0.06 -5.65 2.86
C VAL A 22 1.10 -5.17 3.71
N VAL A 23 1.12 -3.88 4.03
CA VAL A 23 2.04 -3.27 4.95
C VAL A 23 1.32 -3.09 6.27
N GLU A 24 1.94 -3.57 7.35
CA GLU A 24 1.45 -3.44 8.71
C GLU A 24 2.46 -2.66 9.50
N ASP A 25 1.98 -1.74 10.30
CA ASP A 25 2.81 -0.95 11.19
C ASP A 25 2.08 -0.68 12.50
N CYS A 26 2.75 0.01 13.40
CA CYS A 26 2.20 0.41 14.67
C CYS A 26 2.48 1.90 14.94
N VAL A 27 1.82 2.47 15.94
CA VAL A 27 2.01 3.86 16.36
C VAL A 27 3.48 4.15 16.69
N ASP A 28 4.16 3.19 17.32
CA ASP A 28 5.57 3.33 17.71
C ASP A 28 6.52 3.30 16.50
N THR A 29 6.13 2.73 15.36
CA THR A 29 7.00 2.55 14.19
C THR A 29 6.19 2.58 12.91
N SER A 30 6.18 3.72 12.22
CA SER A 30 5.42 3.88 10.97
C SER A 30 6.03 3.14 9.78
N GLY A 31 5.18 2.44 9.02
CA GLY A 31 5.46 1.76 7.76
C GLY A 31 5.17 2.60 6.51
N ALA A 32 4.70 3.84 6.64
CA ALA A 32 4.34 4.71 5.51
C ALA A 32 5.48 4.93 4.49
N PHE A 33 6.75 4.85 4.94
CA PHE A 33 7.91 4.94 4.05
C PHE A 33 7.95 3.83 2.99
N VAL A 34 7.33 2.67 3.26
CA VAL A 34 7.22 1.55 2.31
C VAL A 34 6.34 1.93 1.13
N LEU A 35 5.22 2.64 1.38
CA LEU A 35 4.36 3.17 0.31
C LEU A 35 5.11 4.18 -0.56
N HIS A 36 5.88 5.09 0.07
CA HIS A 36 6.71 6.05 -0.66
C HIS A 36 7.77 5.37 -1.53
N HIS A 37 8.36 4.27 -1.04
CA HIS A 37 9.29 3.45 -1.80
C HIS A 37 8.63 2.82 -3.04
N PHE A 38 7.45 2.23 -2.88
CA PHE A 38 6.68 1.67 -4.01
C PHE A 38 6.24 2.75 -5.01
N LEU A 39 5.77 3.91 -4.54
CA LEU A 39 5.44 5.05 -5.40
C LEU A 39 6.63 5.49 -6.24
N LYS A 40 7.79 5.71 -5.61
CA LYS A 40 9.01 6.11 -6.32
C LYS A 40 9.40 5.09 -7.38
N ARG A 41 9.27 3.80 -7.07
CA ARG A 41 9.59 2.72 -7.99
C ARG A 41 8.62 2.65 -9.17
N SER A 42 7.32 2.59 -8.93
CA SER A 42 6.31 2.52 -9.99
C SER A 42 6.32 3.75 -10.89
N LEU A 43 6.72 4.90 -10.35
CA LEU A 43 6.81 6.16 -11.09
C LEU A 43 8.23 6.46 -11.62
N HIS A 44 9.11 5.46 -11.64
CA HIS A 44 10.45 5.61 -12.22
C HIS A 44 10.36 5.98 -13.72
N PRO A 45 11.26 6.83 -14.25
CA PRO A 45 11.23 7.26 -15.66
C PRO A 45 11.28 6.11 -16.66
N ASP A 46 12.01 5.03 -16.33
CA ASP A 46 12.15 3.84 -17.19
C ASP A 46 10.95 2.88 -17.13
N SER A 47 10.01 3.12 -16.21
CA SER A 47 8.77 2.36 -16.10
C SER A 47 7.65 3.09 -16.86
N SER A 48 6.70 2.33 -17.40
CA SER A 48 5.45 2.81 -17.99
C SER A 48 4.25 2.65 -17.03
N ASP A 49 4.50 2.22 -15.79
CA ASP A 49 3.49 1.85 -14.82
C ASP A 49 2.65 3.05 -14.37
N VAL A 50 1.44 2.72 -13.93
CA VAL A 50 0.43 3.65 -13.44
C VAL A 50 0.10 3.33 -12.00
N VAL A 51 -0.06 4.37 -11.18
CA VAL A 51 -0.51 4.22 -9.79
C VAL A 51 -1.83 4.95 -9.59
N VAL A 52 -2.81 4.23 -9.04
CA VAL A 52 -4.06 4.78 -8.50
C VAL A 52 -3.90 4.82 -6.99
N PHE A 53 -3.70 6.01 -6.43
CA PHE A 53 -3.44 6.23 -5.02
C PHE A 53 -4.67 6.79 -4.33
N ILE A 54 -5.14 6.10 -3.30
CA ILE A 54 -6.32 6.42 -2.50
C ILE A 54 -5.81 6.90 -1.15
N ALA A 55 -6.11 8.16 -0.83
CA ALA A 55 -5.54 8.84 0.33
C ALA A 55 -6.60 9.14 1.39
N PHE A 56 -6.60 8.38 2.47
CA PHE A 56 -7.41 8.57 3.67
C PHE A 56 -6.67 9.35 4.76
N ALA A 57 -5.33 9.33 4.79
CA ALA A 57 -4.57 9.91 5.90
C ALA A 57 -4.12 11.36 5.64
N HIS A 58 -3.66 11.66 4.41
CA HIS A 58 -2.99 12.93 4.10
C HIS A 58 -3.36 13.52 2.73
N PRO A 59 -3.35 14.87 2.59
CA PRO A 59 -3.63 15.51 1.31
C PRO A 59 -2.47 15.31 0.32
N PHE A 60 -2.73 15.50 -0.97
CA PHE A 60 -1.74 15.35 -2.06
C PHE A 60 -0.40 16.07 -1.78
N SER A 61 -0.45 17.27 -1.19
CA SER A 61 0.75 18.09 -0.90
C SER A 61 1.72 17.41 0.06
N HIS A 62 1.23 16.55 0.96
CA HIS A 62 2.06 15.76 1.85
C HIS A 62 2.93 14.79 1.06
N TYR A 63 2.30 13.96 0.22
CA TYR A 63 2.97 12.95 -0.58
C TYR A 63 3.90 13.58 -1.63
N ASP A 64 3.47 14.64 -2.31
CA ASP A 64 4.30 15.34 -3.30
C ASP A 64 5.57 15.92 -2.66
N ARG A 65 5.47 16.46 -1.43
CA ARG A 65 6.64 16.97 -0.70
C ARG A 65 7.64 15.88 -0.35
N ILE A 66 7.18 14.72 0.13
CA ILE A 66 8.06 13.60 0.49
C ILE A 66 8.72 13.01 -0.76
N LEU A 67 7.93 12.71 -1.78
CA LEU A 67 8.44 12.09 -3.01
C LEU A 67 9.41 13.02 -3.75
N ARG A 68 9.22 14.35 -3.69
CA ARG A 68 10.18 15.31 -4.26
C ARG A 68 11.56 15.21 -3.62
N LYS A 69 11.64 15.05 -2.30
CA LYS A 69 12.92 14.82 -1.59
C LYS A 69 13.59 13.52 -2.04
N MET A 70 12.78 12.52 -2.37
CA MET A 70 13.25 11.25 -2.93
C MET A 70 13.55 11.31 -4.44
N GLY A 71 13.40 12.46 -5.09
CA GLY A 71 13.68 12.67 -6.52
C GLY A 71 12.51 12.38 -7.47
N CYS A 72 11.28 12.26 -6.98
CA CYS A 72 10.08 12.00 -7.78
C CYS A 72 9.05 13.14 -7.65
N ASN A 73 8.57 13.69 -8.76
CA ASN A 73 7.63 14.81 -8.78
C ASN A 73 6.22 14.30 -9.17
N LEU A 74 5.34 14.13 -8.19
CA LEU A 74 3.99 13.58 -8.41
C LEU A 74 3.14 14.49 -9.29
N THR A 75 3.35 15.80 -9.22
CA THR A 75 2.64 16.76 -10.08
C THR A 75 2.93 16.51 -11.57
N VAL A 76 4.16 16.17 -11.93
CA VAL A 76 4.54 15.82 -13.31
C VAL A 76 3.93 14.48 -13.71
N GLN A 77 3.98 13.48 -12.81
CA GLN A 77 3.40 12.16 -13.09
C GLN A 77 1.88 12.20 -13.26
N ARG A 78 1.19 13.08 -12.54
CA ARG A 78 -0.24 13.34 -12.71
C ARG A 78 -0.55 13.94 -14.09
N LYS A 79 0.24 14.92 -14.55
CA LYS A 79 0.10 15.51 -15.90
C LYS A 79 0.37 14.48 -17.00
N ASN A 80 1.31 13.56 -16.76
CA ASN A 80 1.63 12.47 -17.68
C ASN A 80 0.65 11.29 -17.61
N GLN A 81 -0.44 11.41 -16.83
CA GLN A 81 -1.44 10.34 -16.64
C GLN A 81 -0.85 9.02 -16.12
N ARG A 82 0.22 9.11 -15.31
CA ARG A 82 0.83 7.95 -14.62
C ARG A 82 0.48 7.87 -13.14
N PHE A 83 -0.11 8.93 -12.60
CA PHE A 83 -0.50 9.02 -11.20
C PHE A 83 -1.90 9.60 -11.06
N LEU A 84 -2.85 8.78 -10.59
CA LEU A 84 -4.19 9.22 -10.19
C LEU A 84 -4.22 9.29 -8.67
N PHE A 85 -4.62 10.44 -8.13
CA PHE A 85 -4.76 10.66 -6.69
C PHE A 85 -6.22 10.90 -6.36
N LEU A 86 -6.79 10.05 -5.50
CA LEU A 86 -8.15 10.13 -4.99
C LEU A 86 -8.08 10.61 -3.52
N ASP A 87 -8.59 11.81 -3.26
CA ASP A 87 -8.49 12.47 -1.96
C ASP A 87 -9.72 12.17 -1.10
N MET A 88 -9.59 11.24 -0.17
CA MET A 88 -10.69 10.78 0.69
C MET A 88 -10.86 11.62 1.94
N LEU A 89 -9.95 12.57 2.21
CA LEU A 89 -10.15 13.56 3.27
C LEU A 89 -11.30 14.52 2.95
N THR A 90 -11.57 14.73 1.66
CA THR A 90 -12.63 15.61 1.17
C THR A 90 -14.00 14.94 1.08
N LEU A 91 -14.09 13.64 1.37
CA LEU A 91 -15.36 12.94 1.58
C LEU A 91 -15.95 13.37 2.95
N GLU A 92 -16.16 14.67 3.14
CA GLU A 92 -16.83 15.16 4.33
C GLU A 92 -18.28 14.65 4.34
N CYS A 93 -18.62 14.00 5.45
CA CYS A 93 -19.97 13.61 5.83
C CYS A 93 -20.94 14.79 5.60
N PRO A 94 -21.88 14.72 4.65
CA PRO A 94 -22.91 15.74 4.54
C PRO A 94 -23.66 15.75 5.87
N ASP A 95 -23.92 16.95 6.39
CA ASP A 95 -24.68 17.21 7.60
C ASP A 95 -25.91 16.29 7.71
N ARG A 96 -26.32 15.98 8.95
CA ARG A 96 -27.23 14.89 9.39
C ARG A 96 -28.63 14.73 8.74
N ASN A 97 -28.89 15.22 7.54
CA ASN A 97 -30.13 15.04 6.80
C ASN A 97 -29.83 14.53 5.38
N GLU A 98 -29.71 13.20 5.23
CA GLU A 98 -30.16 12.41 4.07
C GLU A 98 -29.58 11.00 4.23
N ARG A 99 -30.43 10.09 4.72
CA ARG A 99 -30.06 8.74 5.15
C ARG A 99 -29.82 7.78 3.97
N GLU A 100 -29.93 8.27 2.74
CA GLU A 100 -29.85 7.49 1.48
C GLU A 100 -28.60 7.83 0.65
N ALA A 101 -27.85 8.90 0.97
CA ALA A 101 -26.63 9.31 0.25
C ALA A 101 -25.33 8.72 0.81
N ARG A 102 -25.41 7.88 1.85
CA ARG A 102 -24.27 7.51 2.71
C ARG A 102 -23.74 6.08 2.52
N GLU A 103 -24.58 5.14 2.04
CA GLU A 103 -24.11 3.81 1.61
C GLU A 103 -23.30 3.87 0.28
N ASP A 104 -23.34 5.01 -0.41
CA ASP A 104 -22.82 5.17 -1.77
C ASP A 104 -21.36 5.66 -1.82
N GLY A 105 -20.74 6.10 -0.71
CA GLY A 105 -19.41 6.70 -0.75
C GLY A 105 -18.29 5.74 -1.19
N LEU A 106 -18.20 4.58 -0.53
CA LEU A 106 -17.23 3.53 -0.91
C LEU A 106 -17.59 2.87 -2.24
N LEU A 107 -18.89 2.76 -2.56
CA LEU A 107 -19.36 2.20 -3.82
C LEU A 107 -19.01 3.12 -5.00
N ALA A 108 -19.24 4.43 -4.85
CA ALA A 108 -18.84 5.45 -5.81
C ALA A 108 -17.32 5.47 -5.98
N LEU A 109 -16.56 5.40 -4.89
CA LEU A 109 -15.10 5.28 -4.93
C LEU A 109 -14.65 4.04 -5.71
N TYR A 110 -15.25 2.88 -5.44
CA TYR A 110 -14.96 1.66 -6.20
C TYR A 110 -15.27 1.86 -7.69
N GLY A 111 -16.42 2.47 -8.03
CA GLY A 111 -16.79 2.78 -9.40
C GLY A 111 -15.79 3.73 -10.09
N GLU A 112 -15.23 4.71 -9.38
CA GLU A 112 -14.15 5.57 -9.89
C GLU A 112 -12.85 4.81 -10.13
N ILE A 113 -12.48 3.93 -9.19
CA ILE A 113 -11.29 3.06 -9.31
C ILE A 113 -11.45 2.12 -10.50
N GLU A 114 -12.59 1.43 -10.63
CA GLU A 114 -12.86 0.50 -11.72
C GLU A 114 -12.78 1.20 -13.08
N LYS A 115 -13.43 2.37 -13.23
CA LYS A 115 -13.35 3.17 -14.46
C LYS A 115 -11.93 3.59 -14.78
N ALA A 116 -11.17 4.06 -13.79
CA ALA A 116 -9.78 4.46 -14.00
C ALA A 116 -8.92 3.27 -14.46
N VAL A 117 -9.06 2.13 -13.79
CA VAL A 117 -8.36 0.89 -14.15
C VAL A 117 -8.72 0.42 -15.55
N GLU A 118 -10.00 0.45 -15.92
CA GLU A 118 -10.48 0.10 -17.26
C GLU A 118 -9.83 0.98 -18.32
N ILE A 119 -9.84 2.31 -18.12
CA ILE A 119 -9.18 3.27 -19.02
C ILE A 119 -7.68 2.95 -19.15
N TYR A 120 -6.97 2.78 -18.04
CA TYR A 120 -5.53 2.50 -18.07
C TYR A 120 -5.19 1.14 -18.70
N SER A 121 -6.06 0.14 -18.51
CA SER A 121 -5.89 -1.19 -19.09
C SER A 121 -6.13 -1.23 -20.60
N SER A 122 -6.98 -0.33 -21.11
CA SER A 122 -7.29 -0.21 -22.55
C SER A 122 -6.21 0.49 -23.36
N LEU A 123 -5.31 1.24 -22.70
CA LEU A 123 -4.23 1.95 -23.37
C LEU A 123 -3.13 0.96 -23.79
N GLU A 124 -2.77 0.97 -25.08
CA GLU A 124 -1.72 0.10 -25.60
C GLU A 124 -0.38 0.28 -24.86
N GLY A 125 0.21 -0.85 -24.45
CA GLY A 125 1.50 -0.92 -23.77
C GLY A 125 1.51 -1.96 -22.65
N SER A 126 2.67 -2.56 -22.38
CA SER A 126 2.85 -3.35 -21.16
C SER A 126 3.02 -2.39 -19.98
N ARG A 127 1.89 -2.03 -19.35
CA ARG A 127 1.85 -1.21 -18.13
C ARG A 127 1.33 -2.07 -16.99
N THR A 128 1.92 -1.95 -15.81
CA THR A 128 1.29 -2.47 -14.60
C THR A 128 0.49 -1.36 -13.93
N ILE A 129 -0.71 -1.70 -13.46
CA ILE A 129 -1.56 -0.79 -12.69
C ILE A 129 -1.42 -1.19 -11.23
N THR A 130 -0.99 -0.25 -10.38
CA THR A 130 -0.92 -0.46 -8.93
C THR A 130 -1.99 0.38 -8.26
N ILE A 131 -2.91 -0.27 -7.53
CA ILE A 131 -3.86 0.40 -6.65
C ILE A 131 -3.24 0.44 -5.26
N MET A 132 -3.13 1.63 -4.68
CA MET A 132 -2.47 1.86 -3.41
C MET A 132 -3.41 2.57 -2.44
N ILE A 133 -3.58 2.02 -1.24
CA ILE A 133 -4.36 2.61 -0.15
C ILE A 133 -3.40 2.98 0.97
N ASP A 134 -3.41 4.25 1.38
CA ASP A 134 -2.47 4.78 2.36
C ASP A 134 -2.76 4.40 3.82
N ASP A 135 -4.02 4.18 4.16
CA ASP A 135 -4.44 3.81 5.51
C ASP A 135 -5.83 3.15 5.44
N VAL A 136 -5.85 1.82 5.53
CA VAL A 136 -7.09 1.03 5.55
C VAL A 136 -7.83 1.20 6.88
N SER A 137 -7.12 1.48 7.96
CA SER A 137 -7.71 1.62 9.29
C SER A 137 -8.68 2.81 9.36
N LEU A 138 -8.40 3.88 8.61
CA LEU A 138 -9.30 5.04 8.48
C LEU A 138 -10.55 4.77 7.62
N MET A 139 -10.57 3.70 6.82
CA MET A 139 -11.75 3.36 6.01
C MET A 139 -12.97 3.02 6.86
N GLU A 140 -12.77 2.46 8.05
CA GLU A 140 -13.88 2.16 8.96
C GLU A 140 -14.61 3.44 9.37
N VAL A 141 -13.89 4.55 9.52
CA VAL A 141 -14.49 5.87 9.79
C VAL A 141 -15.36 6.31 8.60
N VAL A 142 -14.85 6.15 7.37
CA VAL A 142 -15.59 6.47 6.13
C VAL A 142 -16.80 5.55 5.94
N ALA A 143 -16.70 4.29 6.38
CA ALA A 143 -17.77 3.31 6.38
C ALA A 143 -18.77 3.47 7.55
N ASN A 144 -18.70 4.56 8.31
CA ASN A 144 -19.55 4.81 9.48
C ASN A 144 -19.48 3.68 10.54
N GLY A 145 -18.32 3.06 10.71
CA GLY A 145 -18.09 1.95 11.63
C GLY A 145 -18.52 0.58 11.09
N SER A 146 -18.89 0.48 9.80
CA SER A 146 -19.25 -0.79 9.18
C SER A 146 -18.02 -1.52 8.64
N SER A 147 -17.49 -2.44 9.43
CA SER A 147 -16.38 -3.31 9.02
C SER A 147 -16.74 -4.16 7.78
N ASN A 148 -18.02 -4.54 7.62
CA ASN A 148 -18.47 -5.30 6.44
C ASN A 148 -18.31 -4.49 5.14
N HIS A 149 -18.66 -3.20 5.14
CA HIS A 149 -18.50 -2.37 3.94
C HIS A 149 -17.03 -2.16 3.57
N VAL A 150 -16.14 -2.09 4.57
CA VAL A 150 -14.69 -2.05 4.34
C VAL A 150 -14.22 -3.36 3.69
N LEU A 151 -14.65 -4.51 4.21
CA LEU A 151 -14.31 -5.82 3.64
C LEU A 151 -14.85 -5.98 2.22
N ASP A 152 -16.11 -5.63 1.97
CA ASP A 152 -16.71 -5.68 0.65
C ASP A 152 -15.94 -4.81 -0.34
N PHE A 153 -15.60 -3.58 0.05
CA PHE A 153 -14.79 -2.68 -0.79
C PHE A 153 -13.42 -3.26 -1.10
N LEU A 154 -12.71 -3.78 -0.10
CA LEU A 154 -11.39 -4.39 -0.30
C LEU A 154 -11.49 -5.61 -1.20
N HIS A 155 -12.50 -6.46 -0.99
CA HIS A 155 -12.76 -7.63 -1.82
C HIS A 155 -13.05 -7.23 -3.29
N TYR A 156 -13.88 -6.22 -3.52
CA TYR A 156 -14.15 -5.70 -4.86
C TYR A 156 -12.89 -5.13 -5.51
N CYS A 157 -12.09 -4.38 -4.76
CA CYS A 157 -10.79 -3.91 -5.21
C CYS A 157 -9.92 -5.11 -5.62
N TYR A 158 -9.72 -6.10 -4.74
CA TYR A 158 -8.91 -7.29 -5.07
C TYR A 158 -9.42 -8.06 -6.29
N SER A 159 -10.73 -8.09 -6.56
CA SER A 159 -11.26 -8.71 -7.79
C SER A 159 -10.74 -8.07 -9.08
N LEU A 160 -10.31 -6.81 -9.05
CA LEU A 160 -9.67 -6.12 -10.17
C LEU A 160 -8.30 -6.73 -10.52
N LYS A 161 -7.63 -7.39 -9.56
CA LYS A 161 -6.40 -8.16 -9.82
C LYS A 161 -6.65 -9.23 -10.86
N GLU A 162 -7.72 -10.00 -10.72
CA GLU A 162 -8.05 -11.10 -11.64
C GLU A 162 -8.57 -10.55 -12.98
N LYS A 163 -9.40 -9.51 -12.94
CA LYS A 163 -10.03 -8.92 -14.12
C LYS A 163 -9.04 -8.17 -15.02
N TYR A 164 -8.16 -7.36 -14.44
CA TYR A 164 -7.29 -6.44 -15.18
C TYR A 164 -5.78 -6.70 -14.98
N GLY A 165 -5.40 -7.62 -14.09
CA GLY A 165 -3.98 -7.85 -13.78
C GLY A 165 -3.38 -6.67 -13.01
N CYS A 166 -4.12 -6.10 -12.05
CA CYS A 166 -3.64 -5.05 -11.17
C CYS A 166 -2.83 -5.61 -9.99
N SER A 167 -1.92 -4.80 -9.47
CA SER A 167 -1.28 -5.02 -8.17
C SER A 167 -1.93 -4.15 -7.10
N PHE A 168 -1.88 -4.60 -5.85
CA PHE A 168 -2.46 -3.94 -4.70
C PHE A 168 -1.41 -3.70 -3.64
N VAL A 169 -1.40 -2.51 -3.05
CA VAL A 169 -0.57 -2.18 -1.90
C VAL A 169 -1.41 -1.45 -0.87
N THR A 170 -1.49 -1.95 0.35
CA THR A 170 -2.29 -1.33 1.42
C THR A 170 -1.46 -1.18 2.68
N LEU A 171 -1.63 -0.09 3.41
CA LEU A 171 -1.09 0.06 4.76
C LEU A 171 -2.22 -0.07 5.79
N ASN A 172 -1.95 -0.80 6.88
CA ASN A 172 -2.85 -0.97 8.00
C ASN A 172 -2.11 -0.76 9.33
N HIS A 173 -2.69 0.06 10.21
CA HIS A 173 -2.19 0.30 11.56
C HIS A 173 -2.73 -0.77 12.52
N GLU A 174 -1.90 -1.74 12.93
CA GLU A 174 -2.32 -2.94 13.68
C GLU A 174 -2.84 -2.61 15.10
N ASP A 175 -2.33 -1.56 15.73
CA ASP A 175 -2.49 -1.26 17.16
C ASP A 175 -3.54 -0.18 17.49
N ILE A 176 -4.09 0.53 16.50
CA ILE A 176 -5.01 1.66 16.74
C ILE A 176 -6.46 1.22 16.90
N TYR A 177 -6.92 0.21 16.14
CA TYR A 177 -8.34 -0.18 16.09
C TYR A 177 -8.59 -1.67 16.45
N SER A 178 -7.61 -2.32 17.09
CA SER A 178 -7.70 -3.70 17.61
C SER A 178 -8.66 -3.78 18.82
N SER A 179 -9.96 -3.70 18.56
CA SER A 179 -10.98 -3.99 19.57
C SER A 179 -11.25 -5.49 19.61
N ALA A 180 -11.21 -6.08 20.81
CA ALA A 180 -11.22 -7.53 21.06
C ALA A 180 -12.44 -8.34 20.54
N ASN A 181 -13.41 -7.71 19.87
CA ASN A 181 -14.68 -8.32 19.44
C ASN A 181 -14.99 -8.19 17.94
N THR A 182 -14.14 -7.52 17.17
CA THR A 182 -14.22 -7.56 15.70
C THR A 182 -13.28 -8.66 15.25
N LEU A 183 -13.76 -9.63 14.47
CA LEU A 183 -12.87 -10.40 13.60
C LEU A 183 -12.01 -9.35 12.90
N PRO A 184 -10.70 -9.29 13.19
CA PRO A 184 -9.99 -8.09 12.84
C PRO A 184 -10.04 -8.02 11.32
N LEU A 185 -10.42 -6.86 10.80
CA LEU A 185 -10.41 -6.51 9.38
C LEU A 185 -9.11 -6.95 8.68
N ILE A 186 -8.07 -7.15 9.49
CA ILE A 186 -6.74 -7.72 9.32
C ILE A 186 -6.71 -9.14 8.70
N LEU A 187 -7.60 -10.07 9.09
CA LEU A 187 -7.46 -11.49 8.69
C LEU A 187 -7.69 -11.78 7.19
N GLN A 188 -8.50 -10.96 6.51
CA GLN A 188 -8.78 -11.14 5.08
C GLN A 188 -7.71 -10.55 4.14
N PRO A 189 -7.22 -9.31 4.31
CA PRO A 189 -6.13 -8.79 3.50
C PRO A 189 -4.85 -9.60 3.72
N GLU A 190 -4.55 -10.05 4.94
CA GLU A 190 -3.44 -10.99 5.18
C GLU A 190 -3.63 -12.28 4.37
N TYR A 191 -4.83 -12.88 4.38
CA TYR A 191 -5.11 -14.10 3.62
C TYR A 191 -4.93 -13.90 2.10
N LEU A 192 -5.37 -12.76 1.58
CA LEU A 192 -5.27 -12.40 0.16
C LEU A 192 -3.88 -11.88 -0.24
N ALA A 193 -3.05 -11.50 0.73
CA ALA A 193 -1.70 -10.97 0.50
C ALA A 193 -0.76 -12.03 -0.05
N ASP A 194 -0.09 -11.70 -1.14
CA ASP A 194 1.06 -12.45 -1.63
C ASP A 194 2.30 -12.13 -0.77
N VAL A 195 2.39 -10.89 -0.29
CA VAL A 195 3.49 -10.42 0.58
C VAL A 195 2.94 -9.58 1.74
N ILE A 196 3.41 -9.88 2.95
CA ILE A 196 3.15 -9.08 4.15
C ILE A 196 4.45 -8.42 4.59
N ILE A 197 4.42 -7.12 4.86
CA ILE A 197 5.55 -6.31 5.31
C ILE A 197 5.18 -5.70 6.66
N LYS A 198 5.78 -6.19 7.75
CA LYS A 198 5.55 -5.64 9.09
C LYS A 198 6.67 -4.68 9.47
N ALA A 199 6.34 -3.44 9.80
CA ALA A 199 7.23 -2.45 10.39
C ALA A 199 7.02 -2.43 11.91
N GLU A 200 8.06 -2.80 12.66
CA GLU A 200 7.96 -3.02 14.09
C GLU A 200 9.08 -2.28 14.84
N PRO A 201 8.85 -1.88 16.10
CA PRO A 201 9.89 -1.31 16.93
C PRO A 201 10.96 -2.36 17.26
N LEU A 202 12.16 -1.91 17.62
CA LEU A 202 13.22 -2.81 18.08
C LEU A 202 12.89 -3.30 19.50
N ALA A 203 13.02 -4.62 19.71
CA ALA A 203 12.80 -5.24 21.03
C ALA A 203 13.74 -4.69 22.12
N THR A 204 14.89 -4.12 21.75
CA THR A 204 15.87 -3.54 22.67
C THR A 204 15.61 -2.07 23.03
N GLY A 205 14.53 -1.47 22.51
CA GLY A 205 14.21 -0.05 22.68
C GLY A 205 14.84 0.85 21.62
N LEU A 206 14.82 2.16 21.85
CA LEU A 206 15.23 3.20 20.89
C LEU A 206 16.75 3.17 20.62
N ALA A 207 17.14 3.26 19.35
CA ALA A 207 18.51 3.42 18.91
C ALA A 207 18.66 4.69 18.05
N SER A 208 19.77 5.42 18.17
CA SER A 208 20.03 6.65 17.40
C SER A 208 20.12 6.41 15.89
N ASP A 209 20.57 5.22 15.51
CA ASP A 209 20.94 4.88 14.13
C ASP A 209 20.02 3.84 13.48
N VAL A 210 18.95 3.44 14.17
CA VAL A 210 17.98 2.45 13.71
C VAL A 210 16.59 2.89 14.15
N HIS A 211 15.68 3.06 13.18
CA HIS A 211 14.32 3.52 13.46
C HIS A 211 13.36 2.36 13.77
N GLY A 212 13.68 1.14 13.31
CA GLY A 212 12.86 -0.04 13.55
C GLY A 212 13.39 -1.27 12.81
N GLN A 213 12.61 -2.35 12.86
CA GLN A 213 12.80 -3.55 12.06
C GLN A 213 11.68 -3.70 11.03
N LEU A 214 12.02 -4.29 9.89
CA LEU A 214 11.08 -4.65 8.84
C LEU A 214 11.14 -6.16 8.61
N THR A 215 10.00 -6.81 8.77
CA THR A 215 9.80 -8.24 8.53
C THR A 215 9.02 -8.41 7.23
N VAL A 216 9.61 -9.06 6.23
CA VAL A 216 8.96 -9.35 4.95
C VAL A 216 8.65 -10.83 4.86
N LEU A 217 7.36 -11.18 4.89
CA LEU A 217 6.83 -12.51 4.66
C LEU A 217 6.31 -12.60 3.22
N ASN A 218 7.03 -13.30 2.37
CA ASN A 218 6.60 -13.62 1.02
C ASN A 218 5.98 -15.02 1.00
N LYS A 219 4.68 -15.12 0.73
CA LYS A 219 3.94 -16.39 0.76
C LYS A 219 4.19 -17.26 -0.47
N GLY A 220 4.83 -16.72 -1.50
CA GLY A 220 5.08 -17.39 -2.77
C GLY A 220 3.85 -17.44 -3.65
N SER A 221 4.03 -17.28 -4.97
CA SER A 221 2.95 -17.48 -5.94
C SER A 221 2.76 -18.98 -6.16
N ALA A 222 1.51 -19.46 -6.17
CA ALA A 222 1.16 -20.87 -6.35
C ALA A 222 1.57 -21.46 -7.73
N CYS A 223 2.18 -20.68 -8.61
CA CYS A 223 2.49 -21.06 -9.99
C CYS A 223 3.82 -21.81 -10.19
N ASP A 224 4.68 -21.94 -9.17
CA ASP A 224 5.92 -22.71 -9.29
C ASP A 224 5.72 -24.16 -8.83
N LEU A 225 5.65 -25.09 -9.79
CA LEU A 225 5.52 -26.54 -9.68
C LEU A 225 6.73 -27.24 -8.98
N GLY A 226 7.28 -26.65 -7.93
CA GLY A 226 8.44 -27.17 -7.22
C GLY A 226 8.72 -26.43 -5.90
N GLY A 227 7.83 -26.58 -4.92
CA GLY A 227 8.09 -26.24 -3.51
C GLY A 227 8.14 -24.75 -3.20
N SER A 228 6.99 -24.07 -3.15
CA SER A 228 6.91 -22.70 -2.64
C SER A 228 6.98 -22.68 -1.10
N SER A 229 8.18 -22.76 -0.53
CA SER A 229 8.35 -22.41 0.89
C SER A 229 8.16 -20.90 1.04
N SER A 230 7.25 -20.47 1.92
CA SER A 230 7.17 -19.07 2.31
C SER A 230 8.55 -18.58 2.77
N LYS A 231 8.97 -17.40 2.28
CA LYS A 231 10.28 -16.82 2.60
C LYS A 231 10.06 -15.66 3.56
N VAL A 232 10.66 -15.77 4.75
CA VAL A 232 10.69 -14.68 5.74
C VAL A 232 12.07 -14.04 5.71
N ARG A 233 12.11 -12.72 5.61
CA ARG A 233 13.34 -11.92 5.63
C ARG A 233 13.19 -10.76 6.59
N ASN A 234 14.14 -10.64 7.50
CA ASN A 234 14.14 -9.60 8.53
C ASN A 234 15.35 -8.70 8.34
N PHE A 235 15.12 -7.39 8.37
CA PHE A 235 16.18 -6.39 8.29
C PHE A 235 15.82 -5.16 9.12
N HIS A 236 16.82 -4.45 9.61
CA HIS A 236 16.64 -3.16 10.26
C HIS A 236 16.56 -2.07 9.20
N PHE A 237 15.86 -0.98 9.52
CA PHE A 237 15.75 0.16 8.63
C PHE A 237 16.08 1.48 9.34
N ARG A 238 16.60 2.42 8.55
CA ARG A 238 16.77 3.81 8.95
C ARG A 238 16.24 4.72 7.85
N VAL A 239 15.12 5.38 8.13
CA VAL A 239 14.59 6.46 7.29
C VAL A 239 15.52 7.67 7.36
N LYS A 240 15.97 8.16 6.20
CA LYS A 240 16.67 9.44 6.04
C LYS A 240 15.77 10.40 5.27
N GLU A 241 16.24 11.62 5.06
CA GLU A 241 15.47 12.65 4.35
C GLU A 241 15.14 12.29 2.88
N ASN A 242 16.07 11.64 2.17
CA ASN A 242 15.94 11.38 0.73
C ASN A 242 15.83 9.88 0.36
N ASN A 243 16.09 8.99 1.32
CA ASN A 243 16.17 7.54 1.10
C ASN A 243 15.99 6.76 2.40
N VAL A 244 15.80 5.44 2.28
CA VAL A 244 15.74 4.51 3.41
C VAL A 244 16.91 3.54 3.30
N ASP A 245 17.71 3.45 4.35
CA ASP A 245 18.75 2.41 4.45
C ASP A 245 18.13 1.15 5.03
N TYR A 246 18.43 0.00 4.42
CA TYR A 246 18.10 -1.33 4.95
C TYR A 246 19.39 -2.11 5.22
N PHE A 247 19.45 -2.82 6.34
CA PHE A 247 20.64 -3.59 6.73
C PHE A 247 20.26 -4.77 7.62
N TYR A 248 21.03 -5.86 7.55
CA TYR A 248 20.79 -7.03 8.39
C TYR A 248 21.16 -6.75 9.86
N PRO A 249 20.44 -7.33 10.83
CA PRO A 249 20.83 -7.23 12.24
C PRO A 249 22.29 -7.64 12.44
N GLY A 250 23.06 -6.85 13.20
CA GLY A 250 24.47 -7.12 13.49
C GLY A 250 25.49 -6.68 12.42
N THR A 251 25.08 -6.03 11.33
CA THR A 251 26.03 -5.53 10.30
C THR A 251 26.53 -4.10 10.52
N ARG A 252 25.98 -3.36 11.49
CA ARG A 252 26.49 -2.03 11.90
C ARG A 252 27.05 -2.11 13.32
N THR A 253 28.36 -1.93 13.45
CA THR A 253 29.08 -1.64 14.70
C THR A 253 29.35 -0.15 14.81
#